data_AF-A0A8T4TR09-F1
#
_entry.id   AF-A0A8T4TR09-F1
#
_cell.length_a   1.000
_cell.length_b   1.000
_cell.length_c   1.000
_cell.angle_alpha   90.00
_cell.angle_beta   90.00
_cell.angle_gamma   90.00
#
_symmetry.space_group_name_H-M   'P 1'
#
loop_
_entity.id
_entity.type
_entity.pdbx_description
1 polymer ?
#
loop_
_entity_poly.entity_id
_entity_poly.type
_entity_poly.pdbx_seq_one_letter_code
_entity_poly.pdbx_strand_id
1 'polypeptide(L)'
;MEKRGILTVFILTLTTLLMSGLAYADLPTQGTHENVWGTHLVDWLNISFNTSNGMLDNITDELIVSGDIANNTILLQDLADNSVNSTKIVDGAIGNLDLGAITVINSTHLATAAVGADELALG
;
A
#
# COMPACT_ATOMS: atom_id res chain seq x y z
N MET A 1 65.68 32.15 16.45
CA MET A 1 64.48 31.51 15.85
C MET A 1 63.71 30.81 16.95
N GLU A 2 63.01 31.61 17.76
CA GLU A 2 62.58 31.20 19.10
C GLU A 2 61.14 30.76 19.05
N LYS A 3 60.85 29.53 19.50
CA LYS A 3 59.57 28.89 19.88
C LYS A 3 58.28 29.23 19.11
N ARG A 4 57.98 30.50 18.84
CA ARG A 4 56.87 31.04 18.04
C ARG A 4 56.84 30.51 16.60
N GLY A 5 58.00 30.32 15.96
CA GLY A 5 58.06 29.79 14.59
C GLY A 5 57.68 28.31 14.48
N ILE A 6 58.20 27.47 15.40
CA ILE A 6 57.92 26.03 15.44
C ILE A 6 56.46 25.76 15.83
N LEU A 7 55.92 26.52 16.79
CA LEU A 7 54.52 26.42 17.19
C LEU A 7 53.55 26.75 16.04
N THR A 8 53.89 27.77 15.23
CA THR A 8 53.07 28.18 14.08
C THR A 8 53.02 27.10 13.00
N VAL A 9 54.18 26.51 12.67
CA VAL A 9 54.27 25.43 11.68
C VAL A 9 53.56 24.16 12.18
N PHE A 10 53.67 23.82 13.46
CA PHE A 10 52.99 22.66 14.05
C PHE A 10 51.45 22.82 14.05
N ILE A 11 50.94 24.01 14.36
CA ILE A 11 49.50 24.29 14.29
C ILE A 11 49.01 24.22 12.84
N LEU A 12 49.79 24.73 11.88
CA LEU A 12 49.42 24.73 10.47
C LEU A 12 49.42 23.30 9.88
N THR A 13 50.39 22.47 10.22
CA THR A 13 50.43 21.09 9.74
C THR A 13 49.39 20.19 10.41
N LEU A 14 49.12 20.40 11.71
CA LEU A 14 48.07 19.70 12.44
C LEU A 14 46.67 20.06 11.91
N THR A 15 46.43 21.33 11.62
CA THR A 15 45.17 21.77 11.00
C THR A 15 44.99 21.20 9.60
N THR A 16 46.03 21.19 8.76
CA THR A 16 45.92 20.55 7.43
C THR A 16 45.70 19.04 7.50
N LEU A 17 46.30 18.35 8.49
CA LEU A 17 46.13 16.91 8.68
C LEU A 17 44.72 16.56 9.21
N LEU A 18 44.16 17.38 10.10
CA LEU A 18 42.76 17.27 10.54
C LEU A 18 41.77 17.59 9.41
N MET A 19 42.14 18.46 8.46
CA MET A 19 41.30 18.77 7.30
C MET A 19 41.40 17.73 6.17
N SER A 20 42.47 16.93 6.08
CA SER A 20 42.69 16.01 4.95
C SER A 20 42.57 14.51 5.27
N GLY A 21 42.41 14.12 6.53
CA GLY A 21 42.36 12.72 6.96
C GLY A 21 41.02 12.32 7.57
N LEU A 22 40.28 11.45 6.87
CA LEU A 22 39.11 10.66 7.34
C LEU A 22 37.78 11.46 7.40
N ALA A 23 36.87 11.46 6.42
CA ALA A 23 36.69 10.62 5.25
C ALA A 23 35.87 11.39 4.21
N TYR A 24 36.27 11.20 2.95
CA TYR A 24 35.63 11.73 1.76
C TYR A 24 34.38 10.89 1.42
N ALA A 25 33.36 11.00 2.27
CA ALA A 25 31.97 10.85 1.89
C ALA A 25 31.30 12.13 2.37
N ASP A 26 31.29 13.15 1.52
CA ASP A 26 30.63 14.42 1.79
C ASP A 26 29.11 14.15 1.85
N LEU A 27 28.62 13.76 3.03
CA LEU A 27 27.21 13.85 3.36
C LEU A 27 26.86 15.34 3.36
N PRO A 28 25.77 15.75 2.70
CA PRO A 28 25.52 17.14 2.33
C PRO A 28 25.74 18.11 3.49
N THR A 29 26.56 19.14 3.24
CA THR A 29 26.81 20.25 4.16
C THR A 29 25.49 20.95 4.48
N GLN A 30 25.12 20.97 5.77
CA GLN A 30 23.88 21.59 6.20
C GLN A 30 23.82 23.07 5.83
N GLY A 31 22.99 23.39 4.83
CA GLY A 31 22.39 24.70 4.70
C GLY A 31 21.43 24.95 5.86
N THR A 32 21.21 26.22 6.19
CA THR A 32 20.51 26.77 7.37
C THR A 32 19.01 26.43 7.50
N HIS A 33 18.68 25.14 7.50
CA HIS A 33 17.43 24.61 8.03
C HIS A 33 17.80 23.59 9.09
N GLU A 34 17.92 24.05 10.34
CA GLU A 34 17.77 23.32 11.61
C GLU A 34 18.00 21.79 11.61
N ASN A 35 19.15 21.29 11.13
CA ASN A 35 19.41 19.85 11.08
C ASN A 35 18.43 19.00 10.25
N VAL A 36 17.67 19.66 9.38
CA VAL A 36 16.55 19.10 8.63
C VAL A 36 17.02 18.13 7.53
N TRP A 37 18.29 18.16 7.13
CA TRP A 37 18.81 17.31 6.06
C TRP A 37 18.92 15.83 6.47
N GLY A 38 19.18 15.56 7.76
CA GLY A 38 19.16 14.19 8.29
C GLY A 38 17.74 13.62 8.31
N THR A 39 16.74 14.43 8.65
CA THR A 39 15.33 14.03 8.62
C THR A 39 14.77 13.98 7.21
N HIS A 40 15.13 14.93 6.33
CA HIS A 40 14.66 14.98 4.95
C HIS A 40 15.30 13.93 4.05
N LEU A 41 16.54 13.49 4.29
CA LEU A 41 17.09 12.31 3.61
C LEU A 41 16.45 11.02 4.11
N VAL A 42 16.10 10.94 5.41
CA VAL A 42 15.31 9.83 5.95
C VAL A 42 13.90 9.86 5.37
N ASP A 43 13.29 11.04 5.19
CA ASP A 43 11.99 11.21 4.54
C ASP A 43 12.09 10.92 3.04
N TRP A 44 13.15 11.34 2.35
CA TRP A 44 13.37 11.09 0.93
C TRP A 44 13.72 9.63 0.64
N LEU A 45 14.45 8.96 1.55
CA LEU A 45 14.67 7.52 1.54
C LEU A 45 13.41 6.76 1.98
N ASN A 46 12.58 7.26 2.90
CA ASN A 46 11.26 6.70 3.25
C ASN A 46 10.22 6.90 2.13
N ILE A 47 10.34 7.97 1.34
CA ILE A 47 9.44 8.29 0.22
C ILE A 47 9.89 7.52 -1.03
N SER A 48 11.19 7.28 -1.22
CA SER A 48 11.73 6.50 -2.35
C SER A 48 11.81 4.98 -2.08
N PHE A 49 11.94 4.57 -0.82
CA PHE A 49 11.76 3.20 -0.31
C PHE A 49 10.66 3.22 0.75
N ASN A 50 9.43 3.43 0.31
CA ASN A 50 8.30 3.26 1.21
C ASN A 50 8.05 1.77 1.49
N THR A 51 8.81 1.23 2.44
CA THR A 51 8.55 -0.08 3.07
C THR A 51 8.43 0.04 4.59
N SER A 52 8.41 1.25 5.16
CA SER A 52 8.23 1.43 6.60
C SER A 52 6.97 2.21 6.98
N ASN A 53 6.24 2.84 6.05
CA ASN A 53 5.00 3.60 6.35
C ASN A 53 3.99 3.59 5.18
N GLY A 54 3.64 2.41 4.66
CA GLY A 54 2.30 2.22 4.09
C GLY A 54 2.10 2.35 2.58
N MET A 55 3.13 2.43 1.73
CA MET A 55 2.90 2.16 0.28
C MET A 55 3.03 0.69 -0.12
N LEU A 56 3.33 -0.18 0.86
CA LEU A 56 2.98 -1.61 0.80
C LEU A 56 1.70 -1.94 1.60
N ASP A 57 1.13 -0.93 2.28
CA ASP A 57 -0.22 -0.92 2.89
C ASP A 57 -1.19 -0.17 1.96
N ASN A 58 -0.90 -0.17 0.66
CA ASN A 58 -1.55 0.66 -0.36
C ASN A 58 -2.93 0.16 -0.77
N ILE A 59 -3.54 -0.70 0.05
CA ILE A 59 -4.94 -1.10 0.01
C ILE A 59 -5.36 -1.37 1.47
N THR A 60 -5.37 -0.34 2.30
CA THR A 60 -6.12 -0.41 3.57
C THR A 60 -7.62 -0.51 3.27
N ASP A 61 -8.41 -1.06 4.21
CA ASP A 61 -9.87 -1.18 4.04
C ASP A 61 -10.47 0.19 3.64
N GLU A 62 -11.38 0.18 2.66
CA GLU A 62 -12.05 1.35 2.09
C GLU A 62 -11.19 2.31 1.24
N LEU A 63 -9.90 2.04 1.01
CA LEU A 63 -9.04 2.92 0.19
C LEU A 63 -9.43 2.92 -1.30
N ILE A 64 -9.89 1.78 -1.81
CA ILE A 64 -10.40 1.65 -3.18
C ILE A 64 -11.91 1.83 -3.13
N VAL A 65 -12.39 2.98 -3.58
CA VAL A 65 -13.83 3.26 -3.67
C VAL A 65 -14.35 2.97 -5.08
N SER A 66 -15.67 2.92 -5.25
CA SER A 66 -16.28 2.63 -6.56
C SER A 66 -15.83 3.58 -7.67
N GLY A 67 -15.44 4.82 -7.33
CA GLY A 67 -14.94 5.80 -8.30
C GLY A 67 -13.55 5.51 -8.86
N ASP A 68 -12.75 4.71 -8.15
CA ASP A 68 -11.40 4.32 -8.59
C ASP A 68 -11.44 3.11 -9.54
N ILE A 69 -12.57 2.41 -9.59
CA ILE A 69 -12.79 1.24 -10.43
C ILE A 69 -13.51 1.68 -11.70
N ALA A 70 -12.79 1.64 -12.83
CA ALA A 70 -13.41 1.90 -14.12
C ALA A 70 -14.51 0.87 -14.43
N ASN A 71 -15.59 1.32 -15.07
CA ASN A 71 -16.69 0.43 -15.43
C ASN A 71 -16.20 -0.73 -16.31
N ASN A 72 -16.69 -1.93 -16.01
CA ASN A 72 -16.44 -3.16 -16.76
C ASN A 72 -14.97 -3.61 -16.79
N THR A 73 -14.11 -3.14 -15.87
CA THR A 73 -12.71 -3.58 -15.81
C THR A 73 -12.45 -4.73 -14.87
N ILE A 74 -13.38 -5.05 -13.96
CA ILE A 74 -13.30 -6.25 -13.12
C ILE A 74 -13.84 -7.43 -13.93
N LEU A 75 -12.92 -8.29 -14.37
CA LEU A 75 -13.19 -9.50 -15.12
C LEU A 75 -13.27 -10.70 -14.17
N LEU A 76 -13.80 -11.82 -14.66
CA LEU A 76 -13.90 -13.04 -13.87
C LEU A 76 -12.54 -13.53 -13.34
N GLN A 77 -11.47 -13.35 -14.13
CA GLN A 77 -10.11 -13.75 -13.74
C GLN A 77 -9.50 -12.89 -12.62
N ASP A 78 -10.07 -11.71 -12.36
CA ASP A 78 -9.64 -10.83 -11.28
C ASP A 78 -10.29 -11.25 -9.94
N LEU A 79 -11.33 -12.09 -10.01
CA LEU A 79 -12.05 -12.64 -8.86
C LEU A 79 -11.48 -14.03 -8.54
N ALA A 80 -10.73 -14.12 -7.43
CA ALA A 80 -10.31 -15.40 -6.89
C ALA A 80 -11.52 -16.29 -6.53
N ASP A 81 -11.31 -17.60 -6.46
CA ASP A 81 -12.34 -18.55 -6.02
C ASP A 81 -12.92 -18.14 -4.65
N ASN A 82 -14.25 -18.16 -4.53
CA ASN A 82 -15.00 -17.74 -3.33
C ASN A 82 -14.79 -16.27 -2.90
N SER A 83 -14.21 -15.42 -3.76
CA SER A 83 -14.07 -13.98 -3.51
C SER A 83 -15.42 -13.29 -3.31
N VAL A 84 -16.48 -13.75 -3.99
CA VAL A 84 -17.88 -13.37 -3.74
C VAL A 84 -18.58 -14.53 -3.04
N ASN A 85 -18.83 -14.38 -1.74
CA ASN A 85 -19.51 -15.36 -0.90
C ASN A 85 -20.83 -14.78 -0.37
N SER A 86 -21.63 -15.59 0.31
CA SER A 86 -22.95 -15.17 0.80
C SER A 86 -22.89 -13.93 1.71
N THR A 87 -21.82 -13.73 2.48
CA THR A 87 -21.68 -12.55 3.35
C THR A 87 -21.44 -11.24 2.59
N LYS A 88 -21.04 -11.32 1.31
CA LYS A 88 -20.80 -10.17 0.43
C LYS A 88 -22.00 -9.86 -0.47
N ILE A 89 -22.99 -10.76 -0.53
CA ILE A 89 -24.20 -10.57 -1.31
C ILE A 89 -25.29 -10.05 -0.37
N VAL A 90 -25.84 -8.89 -0.69
CA VAL A 90 -26.97 -8.31 0.06
C VAL A 90 -28.24 -9.13 -0.20
N ASP A 91 -29.08 -9.31 0.82
CA ASP A 91 -30.35 -10.03 0.69
C ASP A 91 -31.23 -9.42 -0.41
N GLY A 92 -31.71 -10.27 -1.32
CA GLY A 92 -32.52 -9.86 -2.48
C GLY A 92 -31.73 -9.24 -3.64
N ALA A 93 -30.40 -9.15 -3.57
CA ALA A 93 -29.58 -8.58 -4.65
C ALA A 93 -29.56 -9.44 -5.94
N ILE A 94 -29.84 -10.73 -5.83
CA ILE A 94 -29.89 -11.66 -6.97
C ILE A 94 -31.35 -11.79 -7.45
N GLY A 95 -31.65 -11.22 -8.62
CA GLY A 95 -32.95 -11.28 -9.26
C GLY A 95 -33.06 -12.38 -10.32
N ASN A 96 -34.25 -12.53 -10.91
CA ASN A 96 -34.52 -13.56 -11.92
C ASN A 96 -33.60 -13.43 -13.15
N LEU A 97 -33.22 -12.21 -13.54
CA LEU A 97 -32.31 -11.98 -14.66
C LEU A 97 -30.90 -12.51 -14.36
N ASP A 98 -30.44 -12.41 -13.12
CA ASP A 98 -29.13 -12.89 -12.68
C ASP A 98 -29.08 -14.42 -12.61
N LEU A 99 -30.22 -15.06 -12.26
CA LEU A 99 -30.38 -16.51 -12.24
C LEU A 99 -30.51 -17.12 -13.66
N GLY A 100 -30.84 -16.31 -14.67
CA GLY A 100 -31.03 -16.75 -16.04
C GLY A 100 -32.43 -17.31 -16.32
N ALA A 101 -32.52 -18.31 -17.19
CA ALA A 101 -33.80 -18.89 -17.59
C ALA A 101 -34.49 -19.60 -16.42
N ILE A 102 -35.83 -19.63 -16.40
CA ILE A 102 -36.61 -20.23 -15.30
C ILE A 102 -36.32 -21.73 -15.09
N THR A 103 -35.74 -22.39 -16.09
CA THR A 103 -35.31 -23.79 -16.04
C THR A 103 -33.99 -24.02 -15.29
N VAL A 104 -33.24 -22.95 -14.97
CA VAL A 104 -31.98 -23.04 -14.23
C VAL A 104 -32.23 -23.62 -12.85
N ILE A 105 -33.24 -23.10 -12.13
CA ILE A 105 -33.67 -23.68 -10.87
C ILE A 105 -34.58 -24.88 -11.16
N ASN A 106 -34.04 -26.07 -10.96
CA ASN A 106 -34.73 -27.33 -11.19
C ASN A 106 -34.63 -28.23 -9.93
N SER A 107 -35.19 -29.45 -10.01
CA SER A 107 -35.26 -30.36 -8.88
C SER A 107 -33.92 -30.72 -8.24
N THR A 108 -32.78 -30.57 -8.92
CA THR A 108 -31.45 -30.81 -8.31
C THR A 108 -31.01 -29.67 -7.37
N HIS A 109 -31.64 -28.50 -7.48
CA HIS A 109 -31.34 -27.32 -6.65
C HIS A 109 -32.26 -27.23 -5.43
N LEU A 110 -33.32 -28.05 -5.40
CA LEU A 110 -34.31 -28.06 -4.34
C LEU A 110 -34.08 -29.29 -3.46
N ALA A 111 -33.84 -29.06 -2.17
CA ALA A 111 -33.86 -30.13 -1.20
C ALA A 111 -35.28 -30.72 -1.06
N THR A 112 -35.38 -31.95 -0.54
CA THR A 112 -36.68 -32.53 -0.18
C THR A 112 -37.43 -31.57 0.75
N ALA A 113 -38.70 -31.28 0.41
CA ALA A 113 -39.56 -30.34 1.13
C ALA A 113 -39.07 -28.88 1.15
N ALA A 114 -38.23 -28.45 0.20
CA ALA A 114 -37.79 -27.06 0.09
C ALA A 114 -38.88 -26.07 -0.35
N VAL A 115 -39.97 -26.55 -0.95
CA VAL A 115 -41.11 -25.73 -1.39
C VAL A 115 -42.25 -25.92 -0.39
N GLY A 116 -42.67 -24.83 0.26
CA GLY A 116 -43.78 -24.84 1.20
C GLY A 116 -45.13 -24.83 0.50
N ALA A 117 -46.19 -25.00 1.28
CA ALA A 117 -47.55 -25.03 0.76
C ALA A 117 -48.00 -23.67 0.20
N ASP A 118 -47.46 -22.57 0.74
CA ASP A 118 -47.79 -21.20 0.30
C ASP A 118 -47.17 -20.87 -1.07
N GLU A 119 -46.07 -21.53 -1.42
CA GLU A 119 -45.38 -21.38 -2.71
C GLU A 119 -46.00 -22.21 -3.84
N LEU A 120 -46.92 -23.13 -3.50
CA LEU A 120 -47.68 -23.91 -4.47
C LEU A 120 -49.01 -23.20 -4.74
N ALA A 121 -49.29 -22.89 -6.00
CA ALA A 121 -50.62 -22.42 -6.35
C ALA A 121 -51.66 -23.49 -5.95
N LEU A 122 -52.73 -23.08 -5.26
CA LEU A 122 -53.91 -23.91 -5.04
C LEU A 122 -54.48 -24.27 -6.42
N GLY A 123 -54.48 -25.56 -6.73
CA GLY A 123 -55.03 -26.11 -7.97
C GLY A 123 -56.52 -25.84 -8.13
#